data_AF-A0A847ABG3-F1
#
_entry.id   AF-A0A847ABG3-F1
#
_cell.length_a   1.000
_cell.length_b   1.000
_cell.length_c   1.000
_cell.angle_alpha   90.00
_cell.angle_beta   90.00
_cell.angle_gamma   90.00
#
_symmetry.space_group_name_H-M   'P 1'
#
loop_
_entity.id
_entity.type
_entity.pdbx_description
1 polymer ?
#
loop_
_entity_poly.entity_id
_entity_poly.type
_entity_poly.pdbx_seq_one_letter_code
_entity_poly.pdbx_strand_id
1 'polypeptide(L)'
;MALLDDMGEMYIVPGGEIDKFRIAALFFDVSLLQKVGELNGAYLFNKIDIPSTLLKGIQEELSRLEKRKTLLLGEEEQILIKIVEAAEKTVPVARALNDYYAVLRDRYEALSRGGATEQVVMLRGWIPDADLDSVRKSLADFDSSIELILSDPEPGDDVPTLMNNPVWCLPFENLTRLYGVPGYREMDPTPLMAPFFVVFFGMCLGDAGYGLIMIGLFTWFLKKYKKMPRGFSEF
;
A
#
# COMPACT_ATOMS: atom_id res chain seq x y z
N MET A 1 -23.85 11.72 40.95
CA MET A 1 -23.03 12.41 41.96
C MET A 1 -22.89 13.84 41.48
N ALA A 2 -23.40 14.78 42.26
CA ALA A 2 -23.73 16.14 41.88
C ALA A 2 -22.51 16.90 41.33
N LEU A 3 -22.54 17.25 40.04
CA LEU A 3 -21.48 18.10 39.47
C LEU A 3 -21.74 19.60 39.67
N LEU A 4 -22.95 19.96 40.13
CA LEU A 4 -23.41 21.31 40.41
C LEU A 4 -24.24 21.24 41.71
N ASP A 5 -23.58 21.29 42.87
CA ASP A 5 -24.24 21.38 44.18
C ASP A 5 -25.00 22.72 44.28
N ASP A 6 -26.28 22.74 43.87
CA ASP A 6 -27.21 23.87 44.03
C ASP A 6 -27.07 25.05 43.02
N MET A 7 -26.14 24.98 42.06
CA MET A 7 -25.85 26.10 41.12
C MET A 7 -26.12 25.79 39.64
N GLY A 8 -26.79 24.67 39.33
CA GLY A 8 -27.18 24.34 37.97
C GLY A 8 -27.93 23.03 37.84
N GLU A 9 -28.71 22.91 36.75
CA GLU A 9 -29.53 21.73 36.44
C GLU A 9 -28.95 20.98 35.24
N MET A 10 -28.90 19.66 35.33
CA MET A 10 -28.48 18.79 34.23
C MET A 10 -29.63 17.90 33.79
N TYR A 11 -30.04 18.04 32.54
CA TYR A 11 -31.04 17.19 31.91
C TYR A 11 -30.37 16.23 30.95
N ILE A 12 -30.41 14.93 31.26
CA ILE A 12 -29.95 13.89 30.34
C ILE A 12 -31.15 13.45 29.51
N VAL A 13 -31.05 13.60 28.19
CA VAL A 13 -32.06 13.05 27.28
C VAL A 13 -31.98 11.52 27.36
N PRO A 14 -33.09 10.81 27.65
CA PRO A 14 -33.09 9.36 27.65
C PRO A 14 -32.79 8.85 26.24
N GLY A 15 -31.67 8.14 26.09
CA GLY A 15 -31.24 7.55 24.82
C GLY A 15 -31.94 6.22 24.54
N GLY A 16 -32.10 5.88 23.26
CA GLY A 16 -32.52 4.54 22.84
C GLY A 16 -31.42 3.50 23.10
N GLU A 17 -31.78 2.22 23.25
CA GLU A 17 -30.87 1.11 23.61
C GLU A 17 -29.65 0.93 22.67
N ILE A 18 -29.66 1.56 21.49
CA ILE A 18 -28.67 1.38 20.42
C ILE A 18 -27.59 2.48 20.42
N ASP A 19 -27.89 3.68 20.94
CA ASP A 19 -26.95 4.81 20.88
C ASP A 19 -25.97 4.81 22.06
N LYS A 20 -24.67 4.72 21.75
CA LYS A 20 -23.57 4.79 22.73
C LYS A 20 -23.28 6.21 23.24
N PHE A 21 -24.00 7.21 22.74
CA PHE A 21 -23.83 8.62 23.11
C PHE A 21 -25.13 9.14 23.76
N ARG A 22 -24.99 9.97 24.80
CA ARG A 22 -26.12 10.66 25.42
C ARG A 22 -25.96 12.17 25.29
N ILE A 23 -27.06 12.84 24.97
CA ILE A 23 -27.12 14.30 24.96
C ILE A 23 -27.52 14.76 26.37
N ALA A 24 -26.74 15.66 26.94
CA ALA A 24 -27.05 16.32 28.20
C ALA A 24 -27.17 17.83 27.97
N ALA A 25 -28.24 18.43 28.48
CA ALA A 25 -28.38 19.88 28.57
C ALA A 25 -27.97 20.32 29.97
N LEU A 26 -26.98 21.21 30.05
CA LEU A 26 -26.44 21.78 31.28
C LEU A 26 -26.89 23.24 31.40
N PHE A 27 -27.63 23.56 32.45
CA PHE A 27 -28.04 24.91 32.80
C PHE A 27 -27.24 25.35 34.01
N PHE A 28 -26.48 26.44 33.90
CA PHE A 28 -25.62 26.94 34.97
C PHE A 28 -25.48 28.45 34.86
N ASP A 29 -25.12 29.10 35.96
CA ASP A 29 -24.88 30.54 36.00
C ASP A 29 -23.66 30.93 35.14
N VAL A 30 -23.73 32.07 34.45
CA VAL A 30 -22.68 32.55 33.53
C VAL A 30 -21.32 32.70 34.22
N SER A 31 -21.29 32.95 35.54
CA SER A 31 -20.05 33.00 36.32
C SER A 31 -19.25 31.68 36.33
N LEU A 32 -19.89 30.54 36.05
CA LEU A 32 -19.29 29.22 36.06
C LEU A 32 -18.79 28.75 34.69
N LEU A 33 -18.90 29.57 33.65
CA LEU A 33 -18.62 29.20 32.26
C LEU A 33 -17.19 28.67 32.06
N GLN A 34 -16.21 29.24 32.75
CA GLN A 34 -14.81 28.79 32.68
C GLN A 34 -14.62 27.40 33.30
N LYS A 35 -15.19 27.15 34.50
CA LYS A 35 -15.12 25.85 35.17
C LYS A 35 -15.84 24.75 34.39
N VAL A 36 -17.01 25.05 33.83
CA VAL A 36 -17.77 24.10 33.00
C VAL A 36 -17.04 23.81 31.69
N GLY A 37 -16.37 24.82 31.10
CA GLY A 37 -15.51 24.62 29.93
C GLY A 37 -14.35 23.66 30.18
N GLU A 38 -13.66 23.79 31.31
CA GLU A 38 -12.58 22.88 31.74
C GLU A 38 -13.08 21.45 31.95
N LEU A 39 -14.23 21.28 32.61
CA LEU A 39 -14.85 19.98 32.82
C LEU A 39 -15.31 19.34 31.49
N ASN A 40 -15.84 20.12 30.56
CA ASN A 40 -16.21 19.62 29.23
C ASN A 40 -14.99 19.10 28.47
N GLY A 41 -13.86 19.80 28.54
CA GLY A 41 -12.59 19.37 27.94
C GLY A 41 -12.05 18.09 28.58
N ALA A 42 -12.12 17.97 29.91
CA ALA A 42 -11.64 16.79 30.65
C ALA A 42 -12.45 15.52 30.37
N TYR A 43 -13.76 15.65 30.13
CA TYR A 43 -14.68 14.53 29.90
C TYR A 43 -15.11 14.36 28.43
N LEU A 44 -14.43 15.00 27.47
CA LEU A 44 -14.70 14.91 26.03
C LEU A 44 -16.16 15.27 25.65
N PHE A 45 -16.79 16.18 26.39
CA PHE A 45 -18.10 16.71 26.02
C PHE A 45 -17.94 17.69 24.86
N ASN A 46 -18.50 17.34 23.69
CA ASN A 46 -18.62 18.27 22.58
C ASN A 46 -19.79 19.23 22.82
N LYS A 47 -19.47 20.50 23.03
CA LYS A 47 -20.46 21.57 23.11
C LYS A 47 -21.15 21.71 21.75
N ILE A 48 -22.47 21.57 21.72
CA ILE A 48 -23.29 21.91 20.57
C ILE A 48 -23.75 23.35 20.77
N ASP A 49 -23.23 24.28 19.98
CA ASP A 49 -23.67 25.67 20.02
C ASP A 49 -25.06 25.79 19.40
N ILE A 50 -26.03 26.19 20.22
CA ILE A 50 -27.38 26.48 19.76
C ILE A 50 -27.37 27.91 19.21
N PRO A 51 -27.63 28.12 17.91
CA PRO A 51 -27.53 29.45 17.30
C PRO A 51 -28.59 30.40 17.89
N SER A 52 -28.19 31.64 18.19
CA SER A 52 -29.09 32.67 18.74
C SER A 52 -30.26 33.06 17.82
N THR A 53 -30.22 32.63 16.55
CA THR A 53 -31.30 32.78 15.56
C THR A 53 -32.51 31.87 15.78
N LEU A 54 -32.52 30.99 16.80
CA LEU A 54 -33.61 30.02 17.05
C LEU A 54 -34.97 30.64 17.45
N LEU A 55 -35.05 31.97 17.51
CA LEU A 55 -36.21 32.77 17.93
C LEU A 55 -37.49 32.56 17.09
N LYS A 56 -37.40 31.95 15.90
CA LYS A 56 -38.56 31.73 15.00
C LYS A 56 -39.28 30.38 15.19
N GLY A 57 -38.81 29.54 16.11
CA GLY A 57 -39.47 28.28 16.47
C GLY A 57 -38.67 27.05 16.06
N ILE A 58 -38.66 26.04 16.93
CA ILE A 58 -37.82 24.83 16.79
C ILE A 58 -38.09 24.08 15.47
N GLN A 59 -39.36 23.99 15.06
CA GLN A 59 -39.78 23.30 13.84
C GLN A 59 -39.24 23.96 12.57
N GLU A 60 -39.19 25.29 12.52
CA GLU A 60 -38.65 26.01 11.36
C GLU A 60 -37.15 25.78 11.21
N GLU A 61 -36.39 25.82 12.31
CA GLU A 61 -34.94 25.63 12.27
C GLU A 61 -34.56 24.18 11.96
N LEU A 62 -35.31 23.19 12.47
CA LEU A 62 -35.15 21.79 12.06
C LEU A 62 -35.37 21.62 10.55
N SER A 63 -36.44 22.19 10.00
CA SER A 63 -36.70 22.12 8.56
C SER A 63 -35.60 22.79 7.71
N ARG A 64 -34.99 23.86 8.23
CA ARG A 64 -33.86 24.55 7.59
C ARG A 64 -32.60 23.69 7.61
N LEU A 65 -32.29 23.05 8.75
CA LEU A 65 -31.15 22.15 8.88
C LEU A 65 -31.30 20.92 8.00
N GLU A 66 -32.49 20.33 7.91
CA GLU A 66 -32.77 19.22 7.01
C GLU A 66 -32.57 19.60 5.55
N LYS A 67 -33.11 20.75 5.11
CA LYS A 67 -32.88 21.27 3.75
C LYS A 67 -31.41 21.54 3.47
N ARG A 68 -30.65 22.04 4.45
CA ARG A 68 -29.21 22.29 4.28
C ARG A 68 -28.43 20.98 4.22
N LYS A 69 -28.80 19.98 5.02
CA LYS A 69 -28.21 18.64 4.97
C LYS A 69 -28.43 18.00 3.60
N THR A 70 -29.64 18.05 3.06
CA THR A 70 -29.93 17.47 1.73
C THR A 70 -29.19 18.19 0.62
N LEU A 71 -29.07 19.52 0.70
CA LEU A 71 -28.29 20.31 -0.25
C LEU A 71 -26.80 19.93 -0.20
N LEU A 72 -26.20 19.87 0.99
CA LEU A 72 -24.79 19.51 1.17
C LEU A 72 -24.48 18.08 0.69
N LEU A 73 -25.39 17.13 0.93
CA LEU A 73 -25.24 15.76 0.41
C LEU A 73 -25.25 15.73 -1.12
N GLY A 74 -26.09 16.55 -1.76
CA GLY A 74 -26.09 16.69 -3.21
C GLY A 74 -24.81 17.35 -3.76
N GLU A 75 -24.27 18.34 -3.05
CA GLU A 75 -22.98 18.96 -3.41
C GLU A 75 -21.81 17.96 -3.25
N GLU A 76 -21.80 17.18 -2.17
CA GLU A 76 -20.81 16.14 -1.93
C GLU A 76 -20.82 15.10 -3.06
N GLU A 77 -21.99 14.61 -3.45
CA GLU A 77 -22.15 13.67 -4.56
C GLU A 77 -21.60 14.25 -5.88
N GLN A 78 -21.90 15.52 -6.18
CA GLN A 78 -21.36 16.19 -7.37
C GLN A 78 -19.84 16.34 -7.34
N ILE A 79 -19.25 16.64 -6.19
CA ILE A 79 -17.80 16.75 -6.03
C ILE A 79 -17.15 15.38 -6.25
N LEU A 80 -17.71 14.32 -5.67
CA LEU A 80 -17.22 12.96 -5.84
C LEU A 80 -17.24 12.53 -7.31
N ILE A 81 -18.33 12.82 -8.04
CA ILE A 81 -18.42 12.54 -9.48
C ILE A 81 -17.31 13.29 -10.24
N LYS A 82 -17.11 14.57 -9.97
CA LYS A 82 -16.05 15.37 -10.61
C LYS A 82 -14.65 14.84 -10.32
N ILE A 83 -14.39 14.37 -9.10
CA ILE A 83 -13.10 13.76 -8.73
C ILE A 83 -12.88 12.48 -9.53
N VAL A 84 -13.89 11.61 -9.63
CA VAL A 84 -13.79 10.36 -10.39
C VAL A 84 -13.55 10.65 -11.87
N GLU A 85 -14.32 11.55 -12.48
CA GLU A 85 -14.14 11.93 -13.89
C GLU A 85 -12.76 12.54 -14.17
N ALA A 86 -12.27 13.38 -13.25
CA ALA A 86 -10.93 13.96 -13.36
C ALA A 86 -9.84 12.88 -13.20
N ALA A 87 -10.02 11.94 -12.28
CA ALA A 87 -9.11 10.84 -12.06
C ALA A 87 -9.06 9.88 -13.26
N GLU A 88 -10.20 9.53 -13.85
CA GLU A 88 -10.26 8.66 -15.04
C GLU A 88 -9.46 9.23 -16.22
N LYS A 89 -9.46 10.55 -16.38
CA LYS A 89 -8.70 11.23 -17.44
C LYS A 89 -7.21 11.40 -17.08
N THR A 90 -6.92 11.77 -15.83
CA THR A 90 -5.57 12.20 -15.43
C THR A 90 -4.67 11.05 -15.03
N VAL A 91 -5.21 10.04 -14.35
CA VAL A 91 -4.42 8.90 -13.83
C VAL A 91 -3.70 8.12 -14.93
N PRO A 92 -4.34 7.78 -16.08
CA PRO A 92 -3.63 7.08 -17.15
C PRO A 92 -2.47 7.89 -17.72
N VAL A 93 -2.65 9.20 -17.89
CA VAL A 93 -1.60 10.10 -18.39
C VAL A 93 -0.46 10.21 -17.38
N ALA A 94 -0.79 10.39 -16.10
CA ALA A 94 0.21 10.45 -15.03
C ALA A 94 1.03 9.15 -14.93
N ARG A 95 0.40 7.98 -15.09
CA ARG A 95 1.10 6.68 -15.13
C ARG A 95 2.03 6.58 -16.34
N ALA A 96 1.55 6.92 -17.53
CA ALA A 96 2.38 6.89 -18.74
C ALA A 96 3.59 7.83 -18.63
N LEU A 97 3.39 9.03 -18.08
CA LEU A 97 4.49 9.96 -17.81
C LEU A 97 5.46 9.41 -16.77
N ASN A 98 4.96 8.83 -15.68
CA ASN A 98 5.80 8.21 -14.66
C ASN A 98 6.64 7.07 -15.25
N ASP A 99 6.04 6.20 -16.06
CA ASP A 99 6.74 5.09 -16.73
C ASP A 99 7.82 5.63 -17.68
N TYR A 100 7.51 6.67 -18.46
CA TYR A 100 8.48 7.33 -19.34
C TYR A 100 9.66 7.93 -18.57
N TYR A 101 9.39 8.68 -17.49
CA TYR A 101 10.44 9.30 -16.68
C TYR A 101 11.23 8.28 -15.86
N ALA A 102 10.63 7.16 -15.46
CA ALA A 102 11.34 6.06 -14.83
C ALA A 102 12.38 5.46 -15.80
N VAL A 103 11.96 5.13 -17.03
CA VAL A 103 12.87 4.63 -18.08
C VAL A 103 13.97 5.66 -18.38
N LEU A 104 13.61 6.94 -18.47
CA LEU A 104 14.58 7.99 -18.75
C LEU A 104 15.60 8.15 -17.62
N ARG A 105 15.15 8.10 -16.36
CA ARG A 105 16.02 8.12 -15.18
C ARG A 105 16.99 6.92 -15.21
N ASP A 106 16.48 5.72 -15.42
CA ASP A 106 17.29 4.49 -15.41
C ASP A 106 18.35 4.53 -16.52
N ARG A 107 18.03 5.10 -17.69
CA ARG A 107 19.01 5.35 -18.78
C ARG A 107 20.12 6.31 -18.37
N TYR A 108 19.77 7.45 -17.76
CA TYR A 108 20.78 8.41 -17.32
C TYR A 108 21.63 7.88 -16.17
N GLU A 109 21.04 7.07 -15.28
CA GLU A 109 21.76 6.41 -14.21
C GLU A 109 22.75 5.35 -14.75
N ALA A 110 22.36 4.59 -15.78
CA ALA A 110 23.28 3.69 -16.45
C ALA A 110 24.46 4.44 -17.09
N LEU A 111 24.19 5.58 -17.75
CA LEU A 111 25.23 6.43 -18.34
C LEU A 111 26.14 7.08 -17.29
N SER A 112 25.60 7.47 -16.13
CA SER A 112 26.39 8.12 -15.08
C SER A 112 27.30 7.15 -14.33
N ARG A 113 26.90 5.88 -14.22
CA ARG A 113 27.73 4.79 -13.66
C ARG A 113 28.79 4.29 -14.66
N GLY A 114 28.62 4.58 -15.95
CA GLY A 114 29.57 4.26 -17.00
C GLY A 114 30.77 5.22 -17.07
N GLY A 115 31.72 4.90 -17.94
CA GLY A 115 32.79 5.81 -18.33
C GLY A 115 32.43 6.55 -19.62
N ALA A 116 32.72 7.84 -19.72
CA ALA A 116 32.49 8.59 -20.95
C ALA A 116 33.71 9.48 -21.28
N THR A 117 34.01 9.56 -22.56
CA THR A 117 34.95 10.52 -23.17
C THR A 117 34.16 11.43 -24.11
N GLU A 118 34.81 12.39 -24.77
CA GLU A 118 34.15 13.28 -25.73
C GLU A 118 33.54 12.54 -26.93
N GLN A 119 34.04 11.34 -27.26
CA GLN A 119 33.66 10.60 -28.46
C GLN A 119 33.08 9.20 -28.19
N VAL A 120 33.32 8.63 -27.00
CA VAL A 120 32.96 7.24 -26.69
C VAL A 120 32.37 7.13 -25.29
N VAL A 121 31.29 6.35 -25.16
CA VAL A 121 30.70 5.94 -23.88
C VAL A 121 30.95 4.45 -23.68
N MET A 122 31.45 4.08 -22.51
CA MET A 122 31.72 2.72 -22.09
C MET A 122 30.77 2.32 -20.95
N LEU A 123 29.98 1.28 -21.19
CA LEU A 123 29.13 0.66 -20.19
C LEU A 123 29.67 -0.74 -19.86
N ARG A 124 29.82 -1.04 -18.57
CA ARG A 124 30.25 -2.36 -18.08
C ARG A 124 29.14 -2.94 -17.20
N GLY A 125 28.82 -4.21 -17.38
CA GLY A 125 27.82 -4.90 -16.59
C GLY A 125 27.93 -6.42 -16.75
N TRP A 126 27.20 -7.14 -15.91
CA TRP A 126 27.10 -8.59 -15.95
C TRP A 126 25.86 -9.03 -16.72
N ILE A 127 26.01 -10.03 -17.58
CA ILE A 127 24.92 -10.59 -18.37
C ILE A 127 24.97 -12.12 -18.22
N PRO A 128 23.84 -12.79 -17.95
CA PRO A 128 23.80 -14.25 -17.96
C PRO A 128 24.13 -14.79 -19.36
N ASP A 129 24.91 -15.88 -19.43
CA ASP A 129 25.33 -16.50 -20.69
C ASP A 129 24.13 -16.87 -21.59
N ALA A 130 23.03 -17.33 -20.96
CA ALA A 130 21.79 -17.68 -21.65
C ALA A 130 21.12 -16.50 -22.39
N ASP A 131 21.36 -15.26 -21.97
CA ASP A 131 20.75 -14.06 -22.54
C ASP A 131 21.64 -13.36 -23.58
N LEU A 132 22.91 -13.80 -23.74
CA LEU A 132 23.87 -13.14 -24.63
C LEU A 132 23.39 -13.06 -26.08
N ASP A 133 22.79 -14.13 -26.59
CA ASP A 133 22.26 -14.17 -27.96
C ASP A 133 21.10 -13.19 -28.16
N SER A 134 20.28 -13.00 -27.12
CA SER A 134 19.17 -12.03 -27.14
C SER A 134 19.72 -10.61 -27.21
N VAL A 135 20.70 -10.29 -26.36
CA VAL A 135 21.36 -8.98 -26.34
C VAL A 135 22.05 -8.68 -27.65
N ARG A 136 22.80 -9.63 -28.22
CA ARG A 136 23.45 -9.47 -29.53
C ARG A 136 22.44 -9.15 -30.63
N LYS A 137 21.31 -9.85 -30.67
CA LYS A 137 20.23 -9.58 -31.65
C LYS A 137 19.64 -8.19 -31.49
N SER A 138 19.43 -7.73 -30.25
CA SER A 138 18.91 -6.38 -29.99
C SER A 138 19.88 -5.26 -30.38
N LEU A 139 21.19 -5.53 -30.37
CA LEU A 139 22.23 -4.58 -30.76
C LEU A 139 22.62 -4.64 -32.24
N ALA A 140 22.16 -5.66 -32.98
CA ALA A 140 22.54 -5.88 -34.38
C ALA A 140 22.24 -4.69 -35.30
N ASP A 141 21.17 -3.93 -35.03
CA ASP A 141 20.83 -2.73 -35.81
C ASP A 141 21.84 -1.58 -35.64
N PHE A 142 22.68 -1.64 -34.60
CA PHE A 142 23.65 -0.61 -34.23
C PHE A 142 25.11 -1.09 -34.36
N ASP A 143 25.35 -2.24 -34.99
CA ASP A 143 26.65 -2.94 -35.08
C ASP A 143 27.81 -2.06 -35.60
N SER A 144 27.51 -1.05 -36.42
CA SER A 144 28.51 -0.10 -36.93
C SER A 144 28.99 0.94 -35.91
N SER A 145 28.28 1.13 -34.81
CA SER A 145 28.52 2.18 -33.81
C SER A 145 28.79 1.66 -32.41
N ILE A 146 28.68 0.35 -32.19
CA ILE A 146 28.81 -0.29 -30.88
C ILE A 146 29.80 -1.44 -31.01
N GLU A 147 30.77 -1.51 -30.10
CA GLU A 147 31.67 -2.65 -29.95
C GLU A 147 31.33 -3.37 -28.64
N LEU A 148 31.00 -4.67 -28.73
CA LEU A 148 30.71 -5.50 -27.56
C LEU A 148 31.95 -6.32 -27.18
N ILE A 149 32.49 -6.07 -25.99
CA ILE A 149 33.62 -6.82 -25.42
C ILE A 149 33.06 -7.78 -24.36
N LEU A 150 33.35 -9.07 -24.51
CA LEU A 150 32.96 -10.11 -23.57
C LEU A 150 34.19 -10.67 -22.88
N SER A 151 34.13 -10.81 -21.56
CA SER A 151 35.18 -11.38 -20.72
C SER A 151 34.57 -12.26 -19.66
N ASP A 152 35.15 -13.43 -19.44
CA ASP A 152 34.74 -14.31 -18.34
C ASP A 152 35.10 -13.68 -16.98
N PRO A 153 34.32 -13.95 -15.91
CA PRO A 153 34.62 -13.43 -14.58
C PRO A 153 35.95 -13.96 -14.02
N GLU A 154 36.77 -13.07 -13.45
CA GLU A 154 38.06 -13.43 -12.85
C GLU A 154 37.94 -13.79 -11.36
N PRO A 155 38.89 -14.56 -10.78
CA PRO A 155 38.94 -14.82 -9.34
C PRO A 155 39.17 -13.53 -8.54
N GLY A 156 38.09 -12.91 -8.06
CA GLY A 156 38.12 -11.65 -7.31
C GLY A 156 37.06 -10.63 -7.76
N ASP A 157 36.42 -10.88 -8.91
CA ASP A 157 35.29 -10.07 -9.35
C ASP A 157 34.06 -10.27 -8.45
N ASP A 158 33.38 -9.17 -8.13
CA ASP A 158 32.08 -9.19 -7.43
C ASP A 158 30.97 -9.47 -8.44
N VAL A 159 30.78 -10.75 -8.75
CA VAL A 159 29.79 -11.22 -9.72
C VAL A 159 28.44 -11.44 -9.04
N PRO A 160 27.34 -10.88 -9.56
CA PRO A 160 26.02 -11.11 -9.01
C PRO A 160 25.61 -12.58 -9.20
N THR A 161 25.06 -13.18 -8.14
CA THR A 161 24.50 -14.54 -8.22
C THR A 161 23.10 -14.52 -8.82
N LEU A 162 22.90 -15.26 -9.91
CA LEU A 162 21.60 -15.56 -10.47
C LEU A 162 21.18 -16.98 -10.07
N MET A 163 20.10 -17.09 -9.30
CA MET A 163 19.49 -18.38 -8.95
C MET A 163 18.54 -18.79 -10.09
N ASN A 164 18.80 -19.93 -10.71
CA ASN A 164 17.96 -20.46 -11.80
C ASN A 164 17.31 -21.77 -11.35
N ASN A 165 16.17 -21.65 -10.69
CA ASN A 165 15.44 -22.74 -10.09
C ASN A 165 14.28 -23.21 -10.99
N PRO A 166 14.00 -24.52 -11.09
CA PRO A 166 12.82 -24.99 -11.81
C PRO A 166 11.52 -24.55 -11.13
N VAL A 167 10.45 -24.41 -11.93
CA VAL A 167 9.15 -23.85 -11.53
C VAL A 167 8.55 -24.45 -10.25
N TRP A 168 8.79 -25.73 -9.98
CA TRP A 168 8.27 -26.40 -8.77
C TRP A 168 8.99 -25.98 -7.48
N CYS A 169 10.25 -25.54 -7.56
CA CYS A 169 11.02 -25.09 -6.40
C CYS A 169 11.16 -23.56 -6.30
N LEU A 170 10.76 -22.83 -7.34
CA LEU A 170 10.73 -21.37 -7.42
C LEU A 170 10.13 -20.67 -6.18
N PRO A 171 8.99 -21.12 -5.62
CA PRO A 171 8.41 -20.46 -4.45
C PRO A 171 9.30 -20.55 -3.20
N PHE A 172 10.17 -21.57 -3.12
CA PHE A 172 11.08 -21.79 -2.00
C PHE A 172 12.38 -20.98 -2.13
N GLU A 173 12.65 -20.38 -3.29
CA GLU A 173 13.81 -19.51 -3.49
C GLU A 173 13.81 -18.33 -2.53
N ASN A 174 12.63 -17.76 -2.27
CA ASN A 174 12.48 -16.68 -1.29
C ASN A 174 12.89 -17.11 0.12
N LEU A 175 12.64 -18.37 0.50
CA LEU A 175 13.08 -18.89 1.79
C LEU A 175 14.61 -18.93 1.85
N THR A 176 15.27 -19.35 0.77
CA THR A 176 16.73 -19.32 0.68
C THR A 176 17.25 -17.89 0.77
N ARG A 177 16.69 -16.96 -0.01
CA ARG A 177 17.08 -15.54 -0.01
C ARG A 177 16.93 -14.85 1.34
N LEU A 178 15.97 -15.28 2.18
CA LEU A 178 15.83 -14.78 3.55
C LEU A 178 17.01 -15.12 4.45
N TYR A 179 17.66 -16.27 4.23
CA TYR A 179 18.87 -16.66 4.96
C TYR A 179 20.14 -16.13 4.31
N GLY A 180 20.09 -15.83 3.01
CA GLY A 180 21.18 -15.23 2.24
C GLY A 180 21.19 -15.73 0.80
N VAL A 181 21.72 -14.92 -0.12
CA VAL A 181 21.94 -15.36 -1.50
C VAL A 181 23.20 -16.23 -1.53
N PRO A 182 23.18 -17.42 -2.17
CA PRO A 182 24.37 -18.25 -2.29
C PRO A 182 25.49 -17.54 -3.03
N GLY A 183 26.74 -17.92 -2.78
CA GLY A 183 27.89 -17.42 -3.53
C GLY A 183 27.78 -17.77 -5.02
N TYR A 184 28.40 -16.95 -5.88
CA TYR A 184 28.32 -17.11 -7.35
C TYR A 184 28.70 -18.51 -7.87
N ARG A 185 29.63 -19.20 -7.19
CA ARG A 185 30.09 -20.56 -7.55
C ARG A 185 29.63 -21.62 -6.55
N GLU A 186 28.70 -21.28 -5.66
CA GLU A 186 28.15 -22.22 -4.68
C GLU A 186 26.92 -22.93 -5.23
N MET A 187 26.66 -24.12 -4.70
CA MET A 187 25.46 -24.86 -5.06
C MET A 187 24.24 -24.22 -4.39
N ASP A 188 23.20 -23.91 -5.16
CA ASP A 188 21.93 -23.41 -4.62
C ASP A 188 21.28 -24.50 -3.74
N PRO A 189 21.03 -24.25 -2.45
CA PRO A 189 20.38 -25.22 -1.57
C PRO A 189 18.87 -25.36 -1.81
N THR A 190 18.25 -24.46 -2.59
CA THR A 190 16.79 -24.39 -2.79
C THR A 190 16.17 -25.70 -3.28
N PRO A 191 16.71 -26.39 -4.31
CA PRO A 191 16.13 -27.62 -4.82
C PRO A 191 16.22 -28.78 -3.80
N LEU A 192 17.28 -28.79 -2.99
CA LEU A 192 17.46 -29.79 -1.94
C LEU A 192 16.54 -29.48 -0.75
N MET A 193 16.43 -28.21 -0.35
CA MET A 193 15.63 -27.76 0.78
C MET A 193 14.12 -27.93 0.56
N ALA A 194 13.62 -27.62 -0.64
CA ALA A 194 12.20 -27.61 -0.98
C ALA A 194 11.43 -28.88 -0.54
N PRO A 195 11.85 -30.12 -0.89
CA PRO A 195 11.13 -31.32 -0.47
C PRO A 195 11.14 -31.52 1.05
N PHE A 196 12.26 -31.26 1.72
CA PHE A 196 12.34 -31.38 3.18
C PHE A 196 11.45 -30.35 3.88
N PHE A 197 11.42 -29.12 3.37
CA PHE A 197 10.55 -28.08 3.89
C PHE A 197 9.08 -28.51 3.84
N VAL A 198 8.61 -29.05 2.71
CA VAL A 198 7.23 -29.54 2.57
C VAL A 198 6.92 -30.65 3.59
N VAL A 199 7.84 -31.61 3.76
CA VAL A 199 7.66 -32.71 4.72
C VAL A 199 7.62 -32.21 6.17
N PHE A 200 8.58 -31.37 6.57
CA PHE A 200 8.62 -30.84 7.94
C PHE A 200 7.44 -29.91 8.22
N PHE A 201 7.04 -29.07 7.27
CA PHE A 201 5.85 -28.24 7.39
C PHE A 201 4.59 -29.09 7.60
N GLY A 202 4.44 -30.17 6.81
CA GLY A 202 3.32 -31.11 6.97
C GLY A 202 3.32 -31.81 8.32
N MET A 203 4.49 -32.23 8.81
CA MET A 203 4.65 -32.86 10.13
C MET A 203 4.29 -31.89 11.27
N CYS A 204 4.73 -30.63 11.19
CA CYS A 204 4.42 -29.62 12.19
C CYS A 204 2.95 -29.20 12.18
N LEU A 205 2.31 -29.16 11.01
CA LEU A 205 0.88 -28.86 10.90
C LEU A 205 0.04 -29.97 11.51
N GLY A 206 0.46 -31.24 11.34
CA GLY A 206 0.02 -32.42 12.11
C GLY A 206 -1.46 -32.82 12.00
N ASP A 207 -2.30 -31.98 11.40
CA ASP A 207 -3.75 -32.10 11.41
C ASP A 207 -4.33 -31.92 9.99
N ALA A 208 -5.01 -32.96 9.52
CA ALA A 208 -5.67 -32.99 8.22
C ALA A 208 -6.81 -31.97 8.09
N GLY A 209 -7.46 -31.58 9.20
CA GLY A 209 -8.51 -30.57 9.23
C GLY A 209 -7.99 -29.18 8.85
N TYR A 210 -6.87 -28.76 9.46
CA TYR A 210 -6.22 -27.49 9.09
C TYR A 210 -5.68 -27.53 7.66
N GLY A 211 -5.15 -28.67 7.22
CA GLY A 211 -4.72 -28.86 5.83
C GLY A 211 -5.86 -28.64 4.82
N LEU A 212 -7.04 -29.22 5.06
CA LEU A 212 -8.20 -29.05 4.19
C LEU A 212 -8.71 -27.60 4.16
N ILE A 213 -8.74 -26.92 5.32
CA ILE A 213 -9.12 -25.51 5.40
C ILE A 213 -8.13 -24.65 4.60
N MET A 214 -6.83 -24.87 4.73
CA MET A 214 -5.80 -24.14 3.99
C MET A 214 -5.91 -24.36 2.48
N ILE A 215 -6.11 -25.59 2.03
CA ILE A 215 -6.34 -25.90 0.61
C ILE A 215 -7.59 -25.14 0.11
N GLY A 216 -8.69 -25.15 0.87
CA GLY A 216 -9.90 -24.41 0.53
C GLY A 216 -9.68 -22.90 0.41
N LEU A 217 -8.97 -22.30 1.36
CA LEU A 217 -8.65 -20.87 1.37
C LEU A 217 -7.72 -20.49 0.22
N PHE A 218 -6.63 -21.22 0.00
CA PHE A 218 -5.68 -20.92 -1.07
C PHE A 218 -6.29 -21.14 -2.46
N THR A 219 -7.09 -22.18 -2.65
CA THR A 219 -7.79 -22.39 -3.93
C THR A 219 -8.82 -21.30 -4.20
N TRP A 220 -9.56 -20.84 -3.19
CA TRP A 220 -10.44 -19.68 -3.31
C TRP A 220 -9.68 -18.39 -3.62
N PHE A 221 -8.55 -18.16 -2.94
CA PHE A 221 -7.71 -16.99 -3.13
C PHE A 221 -7.14 -16.94 -4.56
N LEU A 222 -6.59 -18.04 -5.06
CA LEU A 222 -6.07 -18.15 -6.42
C LEU A 222 -7.15 -17.93 -7.49
N LYS A 223 -8.37 -18.40 -7.26
CA LYS A 223 -9.50 -18.15 -8.19
C LYS A 223 -9.96 -16.69 -8.16
N LYS A 224 -9.98 -16.06 -6.99
CA LYS A 224 -10.43 -14.68 -6.80
C LYS A 224 -9.41 -13.66 -7.33
N TYR A 225 -8.12 -13.90 -7.12
CA TYR A 225 -7.03 -13.01 -7.48
C TYR A 225 -6.21 -13.54 -8.67
N LYS A 226 -6.89 -13.87 -9.77
CA LYS A 226 -6.30 -14.46 -10.99
C LYS A 226 -5.19 -13.62 -11.64
N LYS A 227 -5.11 -12.32 -11.32
CA LYS A 227 -3.99 -11.46 -11.70
C LYS A 227 -2.96 -11.48 -10.58
N MET A 228 -2.08 -12.48 -10.59
CA MET A 228 -0.85 -12.38 -9.80
C MET A 228 -0.08 -11.12 -10.25
N PRO A 229 0.46 -10.33 -9.31
CA PRO A 229 1.36 -9.24 -9.64
C PRO A 229 2.47 -9.76 -10.57
N ARG A 230 2.79 -9.04 -11.65
CA ARG A 230 3.90 -9.38 -12.58
C ARG A 230 5.25 -9.55 -11.87
N GLY A 231 5.39 -9.04 -10.65
CA GLY A 231 6.50 -9.36 -9.77
C GLY A 231 6.73 -10.87 -9.69
N PHE A 232 5.69 -11.69 -9.53
CA PHE A 232 5.73 -13.17 -9.45
C PHE A 232 6.04 -13.91 -10.76
N SER A 233 6.08 -13.22 -11.91
CA SER A 233 6.46 -13.83 -13.20
C SER A 233 7.92 -13.58 -13.60
N GLU A 234 8.60 -12.70 -12.85
CA GLU A 234 10.06 -12.49 -12.92
C GLU A 234 10.78 -13.14 -11.71
N PHE A 235 10.03 -13.85 -10.84
CA PHE A 235 10.60 -14.89 -9.99
C PHE A 235 10.53 -16.20 -10.73
#